data_AF-A0A6N7SNC7-F1
#
_entry.id   AF-A0A6N7SNC7-F1
#
_cell.length_a   1.000
_cell.length_b   1.000
_cell.length_c   1.000
_cell.angle_alpha   90.00
_cell.angle_beta   90.00
_cell.angle_gamma   90.00
#
_symmetry.space_group_name_H-M   'P 1'
#
loop_
_entity.id
_entity.type
_entity.pdbx_description
1 polymer ?
#
loop_
_entity_poly.entity_id
_entity_poly.type
_entity_poly.pdbx_seq_one_letter_code
_entity_poly.pdbx_strand_id
1 'polypeptide(L)'
;MNVGIIAHNSKKALIEDFCIAYKNILAKHEIFATGTTGRRIEEVTNLHVHKFLPGSMGGDKQFTEMIERGDIDMVIFFYNPSMIDPKEPDVYQITRCCDQYNIPVASNIATAESLILGLARGDLDWRTQV
;
A
#
# COMPACT_ATOMS: atom_id res chain seq x y z
N MET A 1 9.50 7.19 -5.97
CA MET A 1 8.87 5.87 -5.91
C MET A 1 7.41 6.02 -5.59
N ASN A 2 6.62 5.12 -6.14
CA ASN A 2 5.17 5.06 -6.01
C ASN A 2 4.82 4.00 -4.96
N VAL A 3 4.26 4.42 -3.83
CA VAL A 3 3.93 3.55 -2.69
C VAL A 3 2.43 3.27 -2.70
N GLY A 4 2.08 2.01 -2.90
CA GLY A 4 0.71 1.53 -2.84
C GLY A 4 0.31 1.08 -1.42
N ILE A 5 -0.84 1.54 -0.94
CA ILE A 5 -1.34 1.26 0.40
C ILE A 5 -2.77 0.70 0.35
N ILE A 6 -2.96 -0.50 0.92
CA ILE A 6 -4.26 -1.16 1.06
C ILE A 6 -4.43 -1.62 2.50
N ALA A 7 -5.64 -1.50 3.04
CA ALA A 7 -5.98 -2.03 4.34
C ALA A 7 -7.39 -2.59 4.36
N HIS A 8 -7.55 -3.78 4.96
CA HIS A 8 -8.87 -4.25 5.39
C HIS A 8 -9.47 -3.30 6.43
N ASN A 9 -10.79 -3.27 6.57
CA ASN A 9 -11.48 -2.37 7.50
C ASN A 9 -10.92 -2.46 8.93
N SER A 10 -10.70 -3.67 9.43
CA SER A 10 -10.16 -3.93 10.77
C SER A 10 -8.71 -3.46 10.97
N LYS A 11 -8.00 -3.09 9.90
CA LYS A 11 -6.61 -2.63 9.92
C LYS A 11 -6.45 -1.14 9.60
N LYS A 12 -7.56 -0.40 9.45
CA LYS A 12 -7.51 1.03 9.09
C LYS A 12 -6.92 1.92 10.18
N ALA A 13 -7.14 1.62 11.46
CA ALA A 13 -6.46 2.34 12.53
C ALA A 13 -4.93 2.13 12.47
N LEU A 14 -4.50 0.89 12.22
CA LEU A 14 -3.08 0.56 12.11
C LEU A 14 -2.41 1.25 10.91
N ILE A 15 -3.09 1.37 9.76
CA ILE A 15 -2.52 2.07 8.61
C ILE A 15 -2.44 3.58 8.83
N GLU A 16 -3.39 4.17 9.55
CA GLU A 16 -3.33 5.58 9.97
C GLU A 16 -2.12 5.83 10.88
N ASP A 17 -1.97 5.04 11.95
CA ASP A 17 -0.86 5.16 12.90
C ASP A 17 0.49 5.02 12.19
N PHE A 18 0.62 4.03 11.29
CA PHE A 18 1.81 3.84 10.47
C PHE A 18 2.12 5.05 9.59
N CYS A 19 1.10 5.58 8.89
CA CYS A 19 1.29 6.73 8.01
C CYS A 19 1.62 8.02 8.79
N ILE A 20 1.08 8.19 10.01
CA ILE A 20 1.46 9.29 10.91
C ILE A 20 2.93 9.16 11.31
N ALA A 21 3.34 7.97 11.78
CA ALA A 21 4.69 7.72 12.27
C ALA A 21 5.75 7.95 11.18
N TYR A 22 5.47 7.54 9.95
CA TYR A 22 6.41 7.62 8.82
C TYR A 22 6.08 8.72 7.80
N LYS A 23 5.22 9.68 8.17
CA LYS A 23 4.78 10.78 7.30
C LYS A 23 5.94 11.48 6.59
N ASN A 24 7.04 11.76 7.29
CA ASN A 24 8.18 12.48 6.73
C ASN A 24 8.93 11.70 5.63
N ILE A 25 8.85 10.37 5.65
CA ILE A 25 9.38 9.52 4.59
C ILE A 25 8.38 9.49 3.44
N LEU A 26 7.11 9.17 3.75
CA LEU A 26 6.03 9.08 2.77
C LEU A 26 5.84 10.38 1.97
N ALA A 27 6.06 11.54 2.58
CA ALA A 27 5.98 12.85 1.91
C ALA A 27 6.96 13.06 0.74
N LYS A 28 7.97 12.18 0.59
CA LYS A 28 8.96 12.22 -0.49
C LYS A 28 8.58 11.31 -1.67
N HIS A 29 7.42 10.67 -1.59
CA HIS A 29 6.96 9.62 -2.49
C HIS A 29 5.52 9.89 -2.92
N GLU A 30 5.11 9.30 -4.04
CA GLU A 30 3.72 9.36 -4.49
C GLU A 30 2.93 8.24 -3.81
N ILE A 31 1.81 8.58 -3.18
CA ILE A 31 1.02 7.64 -2.39
C ILE A 31 -0.25 7.27 -3.14
N PHE A 32 -0.49 5.97 -3.30
CA PHE A 32 -1.66 5.41 -3.95
C PHE A 32 -2.43 4.53 -2.96
N ALA A 33 -3.75 4.64 -2.91
CA ALA A 33 -4.55 3.81 -2.02
C ALA A 33 -5.98 3.56 -2.52
N THR A 34 -6.61 2.50 -2.03
CA THR A 34 -8.05 2.27 -2.25
C THR A 34 -8.89 3.32 -1.52
N GLY A 35 -10.06 3.65 -2.05
CA GLY A 35 -10.75 4.92 -1.75
C GLY A 35 -10.99 5.24 -0.27
N THR A 36 -11.39 4.26 0.56
CA THR A 36 -11.61 4.49 1.99
C THR A 36 -10.29 4.57 2.78
N THR A 37 -9.29 3.79 2.37
CA THR A 37 -7.96 3.81 2.98
C THR A 37 -7.26 5.13 2.70
N GLY A 38 -7.29 5.58 1.44
CA GLY A 38 -6.66 6.84 1.04
C GLY A 38 -7.25 8.06 1.72
N ARG A 39 -8.59 8.16 1.82
CA ARG A 39 -9.24 9.27 2.54
C ARG A 39 -8.77 9.38 4.00
N ARG A 40 -8.73 8.24 4.70
CA ARG A 40 -8.28 8.17 6.09
C ARG A 40 -6.83 8.59 6.27
N ILE A 41 -5.96 8.19 5.34
CA ILE A 41 -4.55 8.60 5.33
C ILE A 41 -4.44 10.12 5.13
N GLU A 42 -5.15 10.69 4.15
CA GLU A 42 -5.13 12.14 3.93
C GLU A 42 -5.63 12.91 5.16
N GLU A 43 -6.72 12.46 5.79
CA GLU A 43 -7.31 13.10 6.97
C GLU A 43 -6.33 13.20 8.15
N VAL A 44 -5.56 12.14 8.42
CA VAL A 44 -4.66 12.10 9.57
C VAL A 44 -3.25 12.62 9.28
N THR A 45 -2.82 12.60 8.01
CA THR A 45 -1.45 12.99 7.64
C THR A 45 -1.35 14.28 6.86
N ASN A 46 -2.42 14.78 6.24
CA ASN A 46 -2.39 15.85 5.24
C ASN A 46 -1.43 15.57 4.05
N LEU A 47 -1.09 14.31 3.79
CA LEU A 47 -0.41 13.93 2.55
C LEU A 47 -1.43 13.92 1.40
N HIS A 48 -0.96 14.16 0.16
CA HIS A 48 -1.79 13.90 -1.01
C HIS A 48 -1.81 12.39 -1.30
N VAL A 49 -3.00 11.82 -1.52
CA VAL A 49 -3.15 10.41 -1.87
C VAL A 49 -3.98 10.27 -3.16
N HIS A 50 -3.40 9.62 -4.15
CA HIS A 50 -4.10 9.15 -5.35
C HIS A 50 -5.03 8.01 -4.94
N LYS A 51 -6.33 8.28 -5.01
CA LYS A 51 -7.38 7.35 -4.54
C LYS A 51 -7.96 6.57 -5.70
N PHE A 52 -7.91 5.25 -5.62
CA PHE A 52 -8.72 4.35 -6.45
C PHE A 52 -10.15 4.27 -5.91
N LEU A 53 -10.99 3.50 -6.60
CA LEU A 53 -12.29 3.09 -6.08
C LEU A 53 -12.13 2.33 -4.74
N PRO A 54 -13.21 2.21 -3.95
CA PRO A 54 -13.25 1.24 -2.87
C PRO A 54 -12.98 -0.18 -3.39
N GLY A 55 -12.35 -1.04 -2.58
CA GLY A 55 -12.07 -2.44 -2.96
C GLY A 55 -13.32 -3.18 -3.42
N SER A 56 -14.42 -3.04 -2.68
CA SER A 56 -15.73 -3.62 -3.02
C SER A 56 -16.33 -3.17 -4.36
N MET A 57 -15.76 -2.12 -4.98
CA MET A 57 -16.19 -1.56 -6.26
C MET A 57 -15.14 -1.77 -7.38
N GLY A 58 -14.14 -2.63 -7.15
CA GLY A 58 -13.08 -2.92 -8.12
C GLY A 58 -11.83 -2.04 -7.99
N GLY A 59 -11.66 -1.32 -6.88
CA GLY A 59 -10.44 -0.54 -6.63
C GLY A 59 -9.18 -1.40 -6.46
N ASP A 60 -9.33 -2.65 -6.05
CA ASP A 60 -8.28 -3.66 -6.04
C ASP A 60 -7.77 -3.99 -7.45
N LYS A 61 -8.66 -4.08 -8.44
CA LYS A 61 -8.29 -4.28 -9.85
C LYS A 61 -7.52 -3.09 -10.42
N GLN A 62 -7.95 -1.87 -10.11
CA GLN A 62 -7.22 -0.65 -10.49
C GLN A 62 -5.81 -0.64 -9.87
N PHE A 63 -5.70 -1.10 -8.63
CA PHE A 63 -4.42 -1.20 -7.95
C PHE A 63 -3.50 -2.26 -8.57
N THR A 64 -4.02 -3.46 -8.88
CA THR A 64 -3.22 -4.50 -9.53
C THR A 64 -2.81 -4.11 -10.95
N GLU A 65 -3.67 -3.41 -11.69
CA GLU A 65 -3.31 -2.88 -13.02
C GLU A 65 -2.11 -1.94 -12.95
N MET A 66 -2.02 -1.12 -11.90
CA MET A 66 -0.86 -0.24 -11.67
C MET A 66 0.41 -1.03 -11.34
N ILE A 67 0.31 -2.13 -10.59
CA ILE A 67 1.44 -3.05 -10.37
C ILE A 67 1.90 -3.65 -11.71
N GLU A 68 0.97 -4.14 -12.52
CA GLU A 68 1.26 -4.79 -13.81
C GLU A 68 1.95 -3.86 -14.81
N ARG A 69 1.67 -2.56 -14.73
CA ARG A 69 2.29 -1.50 -15.55
C ARG A 69 3.66 -1.05 -15.03
N GLY A 70 4.06 -1.49 -13.84
CA GLY A 70 5.28 -1.02 -13.17
C GLY A 70 5.12 0.34 -12.51
N ASP A 71 3.89 0.84 -12.35
CA ASP A 71 3.60 2.15 -11.77
C ASP A 71 3.47 2.11 -10.23
N ILE A 72 3.74 0.96 -9.60
CA ILE A 72 3.85 0.79 -8.14
C ILE A 72 5.19 0.14 -7.81
N ASP A 73 5.95 0.76 -6.91
CA ASP A 73 7.30 0.33 -6.54
C ASP A 73 7.35 -0.45 -5.22
N MET A 74 6.33 -0.30 -4.39
CA MET A 74 6.27 -0.86 -3.05
C MET A 74 4.81 -0.94 -2.60
N VAL A 75 4.43 -2.01 -1.91
CA VAL A 75 3.07 -2.21 -1.39
C VAL A 75 3.06 -2.41 0.12
N ILE A 76 2.24 -1.66 0.83
CA ILE A 76 1.86 -1.90 2.23
C ILE A 76 0.42 -2.41 2.24
N PHE A 77 0.22 -3.66 2.65
CA PHE A 77 -1.09 -4.30 2.66
C PHE A 77 -1.42 -4.93 4.02
N PHE A 78 -2.15 -4.20 4.86
CA PHE A 78 -2.60 -4.73 6.15
C PHE A 78 -3.98 -5.37 6.02
N TYR A 79 -4.02 -6.70 6.11
CA TYR A 79 -5.24 -7.49 6.06
C TYR A 79 -5.55 -8.18 7.40
N ASN A 80 -6.76 -8.71 7.55
CA ASN A 80 -7.10 -9.56 8.69
C ASN A 80 -6.83 -11.03 8.37
N PRO A 81 -5.85 -11.70 9.01
CA PRO A 81 -5.55 -13.10 8.72
C PRO A 81 -6.57 -14.08 9.32
N SER A 82 -7.39 -13.63 10.28
CA SER A 82 -8.35 -14.48 11.00
C SER A 82 -9.77 -14.41 10.43
N MET A 83 -10.00 -13.60 9.40
CA MET A 83 -11.31 -13.39 8.80
C MET A 83 -11.18 -13.24 7.29
N ILE A 84 -12.01 -13.97 6.55
CA ILE A 84 -12.16 -13.80 5.10
C ILE A 84 -13.50 -13.11 4.89
N ASP A 85 -13.47 -11.86 4.42
CA ASP A 85 -14.65 -11.12 3.99
C ASP A 85 -14.55 -10.87 2.47
N PRO A 86 -15.45 -11.43 1.64
CA PRO A 86 -15.42 -11.24 0.19
C PRO A 86 -15.67 -9.78 -0.26
N LYS A 87 -16.05 -8.87 0.65
CA LYS A 87 -16.13 -7.43 0.37
C LYS A 87 -14.80 -6.70 0.56
N GLU A 88 -13.82 -7.36 1.19
CA GLU A 88 -12.48 -6.84 1.35
C GLU A 88 -11.61 -7.19 0.13
N PRO A 89 -10.55 -6.41 -0.15
CA PRO A 89 -9.59 -6.76 -1.20
C PRO A 89 -9.02 -8.17 -1.03
N ASP A 90 -8.93 -8.91 -2.14
CA ASP A 90 -8.40 -10.27 -2.18
C ASP A 90 -6.88 -10.26 -1.90
N VAL A 91 -6.53 -10.86 -0.76
CA VAL A 91 -5.15 -10.94 -0.29
C VAL A 91 -4.26 -11.68 -1.27
N TYR A 92 -4.71 -12.86 -1.73
CA TYR A 92 -3.92 -13.73 -2.58
C TYR A 92 -3.73 -13.12 -3.97
N GLN A 93 -4.77 -12.48 -4.52
CA GLN A 93 -4.66 -11.82 -5.82
C GLN A 93 -3.60 -10.71 -5.81
N ILE A 94 -3.62 -9.84 -4.80
CA ILE A 94 -2.71 -8.70 -4.71
C ILE A 94 -1.28 -9.16 -4.42
N THR A 95 -1.06 -10.08 -3.46
CA THR A 95 0.29 -10.55 -3.14
C THR A 95 0.89 -11.34 -4.29
N ARG A 96 0.11 -12.19 -4.97
CA ARG A 96 0.58 -12.90 -6.17
C ARG A 96 0.97 -11.95 -7.28
N CYS A 97 0.22 -10.85 -7.47
CA CYS A 97 0.57 -9.81 -8.42
C CYS A 97 1.91 -9.16 -8.03
N CYS A 98 2.10 -8.81 -6.75
CA CYS A 98 3.39 -8.30 -6.27
C CYS A 98 4.55 -9.27 -6.57
N ASP A 99 4.38 -10.56 -6.27
CA ASP A 99 5.40 -11.58 -6.51
C ASP A 99 5.74 -11.70 -8.00
N GLN A 100 4.73 -11.67 -8.88
CA GLN A 100 4.91 -11.77 -10.34
C GLN A 100 5.74 -10.62 -10.92
N TYR A 101 5.59 -9.40 -10.37
CA TYR A 101 6.28 -8.20 -10.85
C TYR A 101 7.44 -7.76 -9.93
N ASN A 102 7.85 -8.63 -9.00
CA ASN A 102 8.91 -8.39 -8.02
C ASN A 102 8.72 -7.10 -7.21
N ILE A 103 7.48 -6.79 -6.82
CA ILE A 103 7.16 -5.64 -5.98
C ILE A 103 7.37 -6.00 -4.50
N PRO A 104 8.23 -5.29 -3.75
CA PRO A 104 8.31 -5.42 -2.31
C PRO A 104 6.93 -5.20 -1.67
N VAL A 105 6.46 -6.21 -0.93
CA VAL A 105 5.15 -6.17 -0.26
C VAL A 105 5.29 -6.44 1.23
N ALA A 106 4.67 -5.59 2.06
CA ALA A 106 4.54 -5.80 3.50
C ALA A 106 3.10 -6.15 3.87
N SER A 107 2.89 -7.35 4.38
CA SER A 107 1.58 -7.83 4.85
C SER A 107 1.26 -7.51 6.32
N ASN A 108 2.26 -7.00 7.06
CA ASN A 108 2.18 -6.75 8.49
C ASN A 108 3.10 -5.59 8.89
N ILE A 109 2.93 -5.08 10.11
CA ILE A 109 3.64 -3.89 10.60
C ILE A 109 5.16 -4.08 10.66
N ALA A 110 5.66 -5.22 11.13
CA ALA A 110 7.10 -5.45 11.27
C ALA A 110 7.82 -5.43 9.89
N THR A 111 7.20 -6.02 8.88
CA THR A 111 7.70 -5.94 7.50
C THR A 111 7.55 -4.53 6.93
N ALA A 112 6.44 -3.84 7.22
CA ALA A 112 6.22 -2.47 6.74
C ALA A 112 7.25 -1.48 7.29
N GLU A 113 7.59 -1.57 8.57
CA GLU A 113 8.65 -0.77 9.19
C GLU A 113 10.02 -1.05 8.56
N SER A 114 10.34 -2.33 8.32
CA SER A 114 11.59 -2.70 7.67
C SER A 114 11.68 -2.11 6.25
N LEU A 115 10.59 -2.23 5.47
CA LEU A 115 10.58 -1.74 4.10
C LEU A 115 10.54 -0.21 4.03
N ILE A 116 9.80 0.51 4.88
CA ILE A 116 9.74 1.98 4.84
C ILE A 116 11.07 2.62 5.25
N LEU A 117 11.77 2.01 6.20
CA LEU A 117 13.13 2.42 6.57
C LEU A 117 14.13 2.10 5.46
N GLY A 118 13.98 0.96 4.78
CA GLY A 118 14.77 0.62 3.60
C GLY A 118 14.55 1.60 2.45
N LEU A 119 13.30 1.97 2.18
CA LEU A 119 12.93 3.00 1.21
C LEU A 119 13.63 4.33 1.53
N ALA A 120 13.63 4.75 2.80
CA ALA A 120 14.30 5.99 3.22
C ALA A 120 15.83 5.95 3.07
N ARG A 121 16.44 4.75 3.11
CA ARG A 121 17.88 4.56 2.89
C ARG A 121 18.27 4.43 1.42
N GLY A 122 17.31 4.26 0.51
CA GLY A 122 17.57 3.98 -0.91
C GLY A 122 17.78 2.50 -1.21
N ASP A 123 17.46 1.59 -0.28
CA ASP A 123 17.64 0.14 -0.46
C ASP A 123 16.80 -0.41 -1.64
N LEU A 124 15.79 0.35 -2.10
CA LEU A 124 14.90 0.00 -3.20
C LEU A 124 15.25 0.70 -4.52
N ASP A 125 16.30 1.54 -4.58
CA ASP A 125 16.62 2.40 -5.74
C ASP A 125 16.86 1.63 -7.03
N TRP A 126 17.24 0.35 -6.93
CA TRP A 126 17.38 -0.57 -8.06
C TRP A 126 16.11 -0.69 -8.90
N ARG A 127 14.92 -0.40 -8.34
CA ARG A 127 13.65 -0.37 -9.09
C ARG A 127 13.51 0.79 -10.05
N THR A 128 14.23 1.89 -9.81
CA THR A 128 14.19 3.09 -10.66
C THR A 128 15.23 3.08 -11.79
N GLN A 129 16.08 2.05 -11.82
CA GLN A 129 17.20 1.93 -12.75
C GLN A 129 16.93 0.96 -13.92
N VAL A 130 15.69 0.49 -14.06
CA VAL A 130 15.25 -0.45 -15.10
C VAL A 130 14.35 0.24 -16.10
#